data_AF-A0A7L5ARU6-F1
#
_entry.id   AF-A0A7L5ARU6-F1
#
_cell.length_a   1.000
_cell.length_b   1.000
_cell.length_c   1.000
_cell.angle_alpha   90.00
_cell.angle_beta   90.00
_cell.angle_gamma   90.00
#
_symmetry.space_group_name_H-M   'P 1'
#
loop_
_entity.id
_entity.type
_entity.pdbx_description
1 polymer ?
#
loop_
_entity_poly.entity_id
_entity_poly.type
_entity_poly.pdbx_seq_one_letter_code
_entity_poly.pdbx_strand_id
1 'polypeptide(L)'
;MPPSSSTKRHRMTAAERREQIVEVATEMVAKHGFNGLSLQEVADAVGITQAGLLHYIGTKDGLLELLLDDRYDRQGTPQDFIDSGDPAATHPEGISLPAYFRYLVAFNEARPELMELYMTLGVEATDPRHPAYERFIDRPDQVWDYYSTFTWRLPPEVMAAGGWETMRPLVEMAIEAMDGAQIRFFRRPPISLTEEWARWEAVLFPSPVWDDYR
;
A
#
# COMPACT_ATOMS: atom_id res chain seq x y z
N MET A 1 40.62 33.51 -19.14
CA MET A 1 39.88 32.39 -18.53
C MET A 1 38.61 32.95 -17.90
N PRO A 2 37.41 32.40 -18.18
CA PRO A 2 36.23 32.76 -17.42
C PRO A 2 36.23 32.03 -16.06
N PRO A 3 35.63 32.61 -15.01
CA PRO A 3 35.58 31.99 -13.69
C PRO A 3 34.60 30.81 -13.69
N SER A 4 35.06 29.68 -13.15
CA SER A 4 34.24 28.51 -12.85
C SER A 4 33.15 28.87 -11.83
N SER A 5 31.88 28.83 -12.24
CA SER A 5 30.76 28.95 -11.30
C SER A 5 30.74 27.71 -10.39
N SER A 6 31.03 27.91 -9.11
CA SER A 6 30.82 26.86 -8.11
C SER A 6 29.30 26.66 -7.95
N THR A 7 28.76 25.59 -8.53
CA THR A 7 27.40 25.14 -8.24
C THR A 7 27.33 24.90 -6.73
N LYS A 8 26.60 25.75 -5.99
CA LYS A 8 26.34 25.55 -4.56
C LYS A 8 25.70 24.17 -4.41
N ARG A 9 26.45 23.22 -3.84
CA ARG A 9 25.93 21.89 -3.47
C ARG A 9 24.77 22.16 -2.51
N HIS A 10 23.53 21.93 -2.96
CA HIS A 10 22.37 22.02 -2.10
C HIS A 10 22.57 20.98 -0.99
N ARG A 11 22.70 21.43 0.25
CA ARG A 11 22.78 20.53 1.40
C ARG A 11 21.39 19.93 1.56
N MET A 12 21.26 18.63 1.38
CA MET A 12 19.99 17.93 1.64
C MET A 12 19.64 18.11 3.12
N THR A 13 18.37 18.37 3.36
CA THR A 13 17.74 18.33 4.68
C THR A 13 17.71 16.90 5.22
N ALA A 14 17.44 16.75 6.52
CA ALA A 14 17.29 15.43 7.11
C ALA A 14 16.10 14.66 6.53
N ALA A 15 15.02 15.36 6.16
CA ALA A 15 13.83 14.78 5.54
C ALA A 15 14.11 14.23 4.14
N GLU A 16 14.73 15.03 3.27
CA GLU A 16 15.14 14.59 1.92
C GLU A 16 16.11 13.41 1.98
N ARG A 17 16.99 13.38 2.99
CA ARG A 17 17.91 12.25 3.18
C ARG A 17 17.17 10.98 3.59
N ARG A 18 16.19 11.09 4.49
CA ARG A 18 15.35 9.97 4.90
C ARG A 18 14.55 9.42 3.73
N GLU A 19 13.96 10.30 2.91
CA GLU A 19 13.22 9.90 1.71
C GLU A 19 14.10 9.11 0.73
N GLN A 20 15.34 9.57 0.49
CA GLN A 20 16.31 8.88 -0.34
C GLN A 20 16.70 7.50 0.23
N ILE A 21 16.91 7.40 1.54
CA ILE A 21 17.20 6.12 2.20
C ILE A 21 16.06 5.13 1.97
N VAL A 22 14.83 5.59 2.17
CA VAL A 22 13.62 4.77 2.02
C VAL A 22 13.42 4.34 0.57
N GLU A 23 13.69 5.20 -0.41
CA GLU A 23 13.62 4.86 -1.84
C GLU A 23 14.60 3.74 -2.20
N VAL A 24 15.88 3.92 -1.86
CA VAL A 24 16.93 2.92 -2.13
C VAL A 24 16.63 1.59 -1.42
N ALA A 25 16.22 1.65 -0.17
CA ALA A 25 15.89 0.44 0.59
C ALA A 25 14.66 -0.28 0.03
N THR A 26 13.65 0.45 -0.48
CA THR A 26 12.47 -0.13 -1.14
C THR A 26 12.89 -1.00 -2.33
N GLU A 27 13.74 -0.47 -3.22
CA GLU A 27 14.22 -1.23 -4.38
C GLU A 27 15.03 -2.47 -3.98
N MET A 28 15.86 -2.37 -2.94
CA MET A 28 16.68 -3.48 -2.48
C MET A 28 15.84 -4.59 -1.83
N VAL A 29 14.86 -4.22 -1.00
CA VAL A 29 13.95 -5.19 -0.37
C VAL A 29 13.07 -5.86 -1.43
N ALA A 30 12.56 -5.12 -2.41
CA ALA A 30 11.79 -5.71 -3.52
C ALA A 30 12.61 -6.77 -4.28
N LYS A 31 13.91 -6.56 -4.48
CA LYS A 31 14.79 -7.49 -5.21
C LYS A 31 15.31 -8.67 -4.39
N HIS A 32 15.54 -8.47 -3.09
CA HIS A 32 16.32 -9.40 -2.26
C HIS A 32 15.62 -9.86 -0.98
N GLY A 33 14.41 -9.38 -0.71
CA GLY A 33 13.74 -9.53 0.58
C GLY A 33 14.38 -8.69 1.69
N PHE A 34 13.66 -8.51 2.79
CA PHE A 34 14.16 -7.78 3.94
C PHE A 34 15.26 -8.55 4.67
N ASN A 35 15.16 -9.88 4.69
CA ASN A 35 16.19 -10.72 5.29
C ASN A 35 17.54 -10.57 4.58
N GLY A 36 17.52 -10.43 3.24
CA GLY A 36 18.71 -10.20 2.41
C GLY A 36 19.28 -8.78 2.45
N LEU A 37 18.55 -7.81 3.03
CA LEU A 37 18.96 -6.41 3.04
C LEU A 37 20.24 -6.17 3.86
N SER A 38 21.23 -5.54 3.23
CA SER A 38 22.47 -5.06 3.87
C SER A 38 22.42 -3.56 4.12
N LEU A 39 22.54 -3.15 5.39
CA LEU A 39 22.64 -1.73 5.75
C LEU A 39 23.89 -1.05 5.16
N GLN A 40 24.95 -1.81 4.90
CA GLN A 40 26.15 -1.26 4.26
C GLN A 40 25.87 -0.93 2.79
N GLU A 41 25.19 -1.83 2.07
CA GLU A 41 24.83 -1.60 0.66
C GLU A 41 23.86 -0.42 0.51
N VAL A 42 22.88 -0.29 1.41
CA VAL A 42 21.99 0.88 1.47
C VAL A 42 22.79 2.16 1.70
N ALA A 43 23.72 2.15 2.67
CA ALA A 43 24.55 3.32 2.97
C ALA A 43 25.43 3.72 1.78
N ASP A 44 26.05 2.74 1.12
CA ASP A 44 26.89 2.94 -0.07
C ASP A 44 26.09 3.52 -1.23
N ALA A 45 24.89 2.99 -1.49
CA ALA A 45 23.99 3.48 -2.54
C ALA A 45 23.49 4.91 -2.28
N VAL A 46 23.27 5.29 -1.02
CA VAL A 46 22.91 6.66 -0.60
C VAL A 46 24.12 7.59 -0.55
N GLY A 47 25.34 7.05 -0.53
CA GLY A 47 26.60 7.79 -0.47
C GLY A 47 26.95 8.29 0.93
N ILE A 48 26.61 7.52 1.98
CA ILE A 48 26.91 7.82 3.39
C ILE A 48 27.59 6.63 4.07
N THR A 49 28.12 6.83 5.28
CA THR A 49 28.65 5.72 6.07
C THR A 49 27.50 4.92 6.70
N GLN A 50 27.71 3.65 7.00
CA GLN A 50 26.71 2.84 7.72
C GLN A 50 26.34 3.45 9.09
N ALA A 51 27.31 4.03 9.82
CA ALA A 51 27.02 4.77 11.04
C ALA A 51 26.14 6.01 10.79
N GLY A 52 26.36 6.71 9.67
CA GLY A 52 25.52 7.81 9.23
C GLY A 52 24.10 7.34 8.88
N LEU A 53 23.95 6.19 8.24
CA LEU A 53 22.65 5.59 7.95
C LEU A 53 21.90 5.27 9.25
N LEU A 54 22.57 4.59 10.20
CA LEU A 54 22.00 4.25 11.51
C LEU A 54 21.54 5.48 12.31
N HIS A 55 22.15 6.64 12.12
CA HIS A 55 21.65 7.88 12.72
C HIS A 55 20.25 8.27 12.21
N TYR A 56 19.90 7.94 10.97
CA TYR A 56 18.58 8.23 10.40
C TYR A 56 17.53 7.16 10.71
N ILE A 57 17.94 5.89 10.72
CA ILE A 57 17.01 4.74 10.80
C ILE A 57 17.00 4.06 12.17
N GLY A 58 17.99 4.34 13.03
CA GLY A 58 18.21 3.68 14.31
C GLY A 58 18.74 2.25 14.16
N THR A 59 17.94 1.35 13.59
CA THR A 59 18.23 -0.07 13.42
C THR A 59 17.76 -0.58 12.05
N LYS A 60 18.10 -1.82 11.70
CA LYS A 60 17.55 -2.47 10.50
C LYS A 60 16.01 -2.59 10.59
N ASP A 61 15.49 -2.89 11.77
CA ASP A 61 14.05 -2.97 12.03
C ASP A 61 13.40 -1.57 11.94
N GLY A 62 14.09 -0.53 12.43
CA GLY A 62 13.64 0.85 12.24
C GLY A 62 13.56 1.22 10.75
N LEU A 63 14.47 0.74 9.89
CA LEU A 63 14.32 0.91 8.44
C LEU A 63 13.10 0.18 7.89
N LEU A 64 12.72 -0.98 8.42
CA LEU A 64 11.50 -1.67 8.02
C LEU A 64 10.25 -0.86 8.39
N GLU A 65 10.21 -0.32 9.60
CA GLU A 65 9.13 0.57 10.04
C GLU A 65 9.01 1.78 9.10
N LEU A 66 10.14 2.40 8.74
CA LEU A 66 10.17 3.51 7.78
C LEU A 66 9.63 3.10 6.40
N LEU A 67 9.97 1.91 5.90
CA LEU A 67 9.47 1.43 4.61
C LEU A 67 7.95 1.25 4.64
N LEU A 68 7.43 0.65 5.71
CA LEU A 68 6.00 0.36 5.85
C LEU A 68 5.19 1.65 6.09
N ASP A 69 5.65 2.50 7.01
CA ASP A 69 4.97 3.75 7.39
C ASP A 69 5.11 4.84 6.32
N ASP A 70 6.30 5.08 5.76
CA ASP A 70 6.52 6.23 4.87
C ASP A 70 6.14 5.95 3.41
N ARG A 71 6.07 4.69 2.96
CA ARG A 71 5.82 4.35 1.54
C ARG A 71 4.56 3.57 1.26
N TYR A 72 4.21 2.59 2.09
CA TYR A 72 3.11 1.69 1.78
C TYR A 72 1.78 2.18 2.36
N ASP A 73 1.70 2.40 3.67
CA ASP A 73 0.41 2.65 4.34
C ASP A 73 -0.13 4.09 4.22
N ARG A 74 0.61 5.00 3.55
CA ARG A 74 0.22 6.42 3.45
C ARG A 74 -0.73 6.76 2.31
N GLN A 75 -0.93 5.85 1.35
CA GLN A 75 -1.63 6.17 0.10
C GLN A 75 -2.52 5.00 -0.35
N GLY A 76 -3.54 5.30 -1.16
CA GLY A 76 -4.55 4.32 -1.57
C GLY A 76 -5.67 4.14 -0.53
N THR A 77 -5.77 5.06 0.43
CA THR A 77 -6.77 5.04 1.49
C THR A 77 -8.14 5.52 0.98
N PRO A 78 -9.25 5.26 1.72
CA PRO A 78 -10.54 5.87 1.39
C PRO A 78 -10.48 7.41 1.42
N GLN A 79 -9.59 7.99 2.25
CA GLN A 79 -9.37 9.44 2.24
C GLN A 79 -8.72 9.92 0.94
N ASP A 80 -7.72 9.21 0.40
CA ASP A 80 -7.14 9.56 -0.91
C ASP A 80 -8.18 9.46 -2.03
N PHE A 81 -9.10 8.51 -1.93
CA PHE A 81 -10.21 8.39 -2.86
C PHE A 81 -11.19 9.57 -2.75
N ILE A 82 -11.53 10.02 -1.54
CA ILE A 82 -12.31 11.25 -1.33
C ILE A 82 -11.58 12.46 -1.93
N ASP A 83 -10.29 12.60 -1.64
CA ASP A 83 -9.46 13.73 -2.08
C ASP A 83 -9.28 13.76 -3.60
N SER A 84 -9.48 12.63 -4.29
CA SER A 84 -9.50 12.56 -5.76
C SER A 84 -10.68 13.33 -6.39
N GLY A 85 -11.75 13.58 -5.61
CA GLY A 85 -12.96 14.26 -6.08
C GLY A 85 -13.87 13.39 -6.96
N ASP A 86 -13.67 12.07 -6.99
CA ASP A 86 -14.54 11.16 -7.72
C ASP A 86 -16.01 11.28 -7.19
N PRO A 87 -17.02 11.37 -8.06
CA PRO A 87 -18.42 11.44 -7.64
C PRO A 87 -18.85 10.27 -6.75
N ALA A 88 -18.28 9.08 -6.96
CA ALA A 88 -18.55 7.89 -6.14
C ALA A 88 -17.87 7.95 -4.77
N ALA A 89 -16.83 8.78 -4.61
CA ALA A 89 -16.18 9.02 -3.32
C ALA A 89 -16.87 10.11 -2.49
N THR A 90 -17.56 11.04 -3.16
CA THR A 90 -18.11 12.27 -2.55
C THR A 90 -19.65 12.30 -2.55
N HIS A 91 -20.28 11.15 -2.77
CA HIS A 91 -21.74 11.05 -2.80
C HIS A 91 -22.36 11.43 -1.43
N PRO A 92 -23.51 12.12 -1.39
CA PRO A 92 -24.12 12.59 -0.13
C PRO A 92 -24.44 11.50 0.91
N GLU A 93 -24.66 10.27 0.44
CA GLU A 93 -24.97 9.11 1.28
C GLU A 93 -23.72 8.34 1.75
N GLY A 94 -22.52 8.78 1.37
CA GLY A 94 -21.25 8.11 1.69
C GLY A 94 -20.52 7.55 0.47
N ILE A 95 -19.38 6.93 0.73
CA ILE A 95 -18.45 6.40 -0.28
C ILE A 95 -19.02 5.12 -0.90
N SER A 96 -18.93 4.97 -2.22
CA SER A 96 -19.14 3.68 -2.89
C SER A 96 -17.97 2.74 -2.63
N LEU A 97 -18.23 1.64 -1.92
CA LEU A 97 -17.22 0.60 -1.65
C LEU A 97 -16.70 -0.07 -2.95
N PRO A 98 -17.55 -0.48 -3.93
CA PRO A 98 -17.06 -0.99 -5.20
C PRO A 98 -16.16 0.00 -5.95
N ALA A 99 -16.54 1.28 -6.01
CA ALA A 99 -15.74 2.31 -6.67
C ALA A 99 -14.40 2.54 -5.97
N TYR A 100 -14.38 2.55 -4.63
CA TYR A 100 -13.15 2.64 -3.86
C TYR A 100 -12.22 1.46 -4.16
N PHE A 101 -12.73 0.22 -4.24
CA PHE A 101 -11.92 -0.93 -4.60
C PHE A 101 -11.39 -0.86 -6.04
N ARG A 102 -12.16 -0.33 -7.00
CA ARG A 102 -11.65 -0.05 -8.35
C ARG A 102 -10.51 0.98 -8.32
N TYR A 103 -10.66 2.04 -7.54
CA TYR A 103 -9.61 3.05 -7.33
C TYR A 103 -8.36 2.41 -6.73
N LEU A 104 -8.49 1.63 -5.66
CA LEU A 104 -7.37 0.97 -4.98
C LEU A 104 -6.61 0.02 -5.91
N VAL A 105 -7.32 -0.77 -6.71
CA VAL A 105 -6.70 -1.68 -7.68
C VAL A 105 -5.91 -0.92 -8.74
N ALA A 106 -6.48 0.15 -9.30
CA ALA A 106 -5.78 0.99 -10.28
C ALA A 106 -4.56 1.70 -9.64
N PHE A 107 -4.72 2.16 -8.40
CA PHE A 107 -3.64 2.78 -7.62
C PHE A 107 -2.47 1.82 -7.41
N ASN A 108 -2.75 0.56 -7.06
CA ASN A 108 -1.75 -0.49 -6.87
C ASN A 108 -1.07 -0.88 -8.21
N GLU A 109 -1.84 -1.07 -9.29
CA GLU A 109 -1.31 -1.42 -10.61
C GLU A 109 -0.32 -0.38 -11.15
N ALA A 110 -0.51 0.90 -10.81
CA ALA A 110 0.39 1.98 -11.18
C ALA A 110 1.72 2.00 -10.40
N ARG A 111 1.88 1.15 -9.37
CA ARG A 111 3.01 1.16 -8.41
C ARG A 111 3.58 -0.25 -8.19
N PRO A 112 4.03 -0.94 -9.25
CA PRO A 112 4.46 -2.34 -9.15
C PRO A 112 5.61 -2.56 -8.17
N GLU A 113 6.53 -1.60 -8.02
CA GLU A 113 7.65 -1.69 -7.09
C GLU A 113 7.18 -1.78 -5.62
N LEU A 114 6.11 -1.07 -5.27
CA LEU A 114 5.53 -1.10 -3.93
C LEU A 114 4.68 -2.33 -3.69
N MET A 115 3.98 -2.82 -4.72
CA MET A 115 3.31 -4.12 -4.63
C MET A 115 4.33 -5.24 -4.41
N GLU A 116 5.45 -5.24 -5.15
CA GLU A 116 6.51 -6.24 -4.99
C GLU A 116 7.12 -6.21 -3.60
N LEU A 117 7.39 -5.00 -3.07
CA LEU A 117 7.82 -4.80 -1.67
C LEU A 117 6.82 -5.43 -0.69
N TYR A 118 5.54 -5.06 -0.78
CA TYR A 118 4.52 -5.55 0.14
C TYR A 118 4.34 -7.05 0.07
N MET A 119 4.28 -7.63 -1.13
CA MET A 119 4.12 -9.08 -1.30
C MET A 119 5.32 -9.85 -0.72
N THR A 120 6.53 -9.32 -0.91
CA THR A 120 7.75 -9.92 -0.35
C THR A 120 7.73 -9.88 1.18
N LEU A 121 7.44 -8.71 1.74
CA LEU A 121 7.35 -8.54 3.19
C LEU A 121 6.22 -9.36 3.81
N GLY A 122 5.07 -9.46 3.15
CA GLY A 122 3.93 -10.23 3.64
C GLY A 122 4.25 -11.71 3.77
N VAL A 123 5.01 -12.28 2.84
CA VAL A 123 5.49 -13.67 2.93
C VAL A 123 6.53 -13.82 4.03
N GLU A 124 7.52 -12.93 4.11
CA GLU A 124 8.57 -12.97 5.16
C GLU A 124 7.98 -12.81 6.57
N ALA A 125 6.97 -11.95 6.70
CA ALA A 125 6.27 -11.65 7.94
C ALA A 125 5.29 -12.75 8.39
N THR A 126 5.25 -13.90 7.71
CA THR A 126 4.57 -15.10 8.23
C THR A 126 5.40 -15.84 9.29
N ASP A 127 6.71 -15.56 9.37
CA ASP A 127 7.58 -16.07 10.43
C ASP A 127 7.38 -15.23 11.71
N PRO A 128 7.00 -15.82 12.87
CA PRO A 128 6.86 -15.11 14.14
C PRO A 128 8.11 -14.38 14.64
N ARG A 129 9.29 -14.66 14.06
CA ARG A 129 10.55 -13.98 14.37
C ARG A 129 10.79 -12.75 13.50
N HIS A 130 9.99 -12.55 12.46
CA HIS A 130 10.13 -11.42 11.57
C HIS A 130 9.70 -10.11 12.29
N PRO A 131 10.47 -9.01 12.19
CA PRO A 131 10.14 -7.78 12.93
C PRO A 131 8.77 -7.17 12.58
N ALA A 132 8.26 -7.43 11.37
CA ALA A 132 6.92 -6.97 10.95
C ALA A 132 5.80 -8.00 11.19
N TYR A 133 6.05 -9.12 11.87
CA TYR A 133 5.06 -10.18 12.09
C TYR A 133 3.74 -9.63 12.65
N GLU A 134 3.78 -8.95 13.81
CA GLU A 134 2.61 -8.37 14.47
C GLU A 134 1.85 -7.39 13.54
N ARG A 135 2.58 -6.55 12.80
CA ARG A 135 1.95 -5.60 11.87
C ARG A 135 1.16 -6.30 10.77
N PHE A 136 1.68 -7.40 10.21
CA PHE A 136 1.01 -8.10 9.12
C PHE A 136 -0.14 -9.00 9.60
N ILE A 137 -0.02 -9.64 10.77
CA ILE A 137 -1.11 -10.47 11.31
C ILE A 137 -2.30 -9.62 11.77
N ASP A 138 -2.06 -8.42 12.31
CA ASP A 138 -3.10 -7.52 12.80
C ASP A 138 -3.69 -6.66 11.68
N ARG A 139 -3.11 -6.70 10.48
CA ARG A 139 -3.51 -5.85 9.36
C ARG A 139 -4.99 -5.96 9.01
N PRO A 140 -5.63 -7.15 8.94
CA PRO A 140 -7.06 -7.25 8.65
C PRO A 140 -7.91 -6.46 9.65
N ASP A 141 -7.60 -6.56 10.95
CA ASP A 141 -8.30 -5.80 12.00
C ASP A 141 -8.03 -4.29 11.87
N GLN A 142 -6.78 -3.88 11.62
CA GLN A 142 -6.44 -2.47 11.43
C GLN A 142 -7.14 -1.85 10.22
N VAL A 143 -7.19 -2.57 9.09
CA VAL A 143 -7.90 -2.14 7.89
C VAL A 143 -9.40 -2.06 8.16
N TRP A 144 -9.96 -3.04 8.85
CA TRP A 144 -11.37 -3.06 9.25
C TRP A 144 -11.72 -1.85 10.13
N ASP A 145 -10.95 -1.62 11.19
CA ASP A 145 -11.14 -0.51 12.12
C ASP A 145 -11.04 0.84 11.39
N TYR A 146 -10.04 0.97 10.51
CA TYR A 146 -9.85 2.19 9.72
C TYR A 146 -11.01 2.42 8.75
N TYR A 147 -11.43 1.42 7.98
CA TYR A 147 -12.57 1.53 7.07
C TYR A 147 -13.87 1.82 7.82
N SER A 148 -14.01 1.33 9.06
CA SER A 148 -15.18 1.60 9.91
C SER A 148 -15.28 3.05 10.39
N THR A 149 -14.24 3.87 10.18
CA THR A 149 -14.29 5.31 10.45
C THR A 149 -14.98 6.11 9.33
N PHE A 150 -15.24 5.50 8.18
CA PHE A 150 -15.86 6.14 7.02
C PHE A 150 -17.35 5.78 6.90
N THR A 151 -18.11 6.71 6.31
CA THR A 151 -19.51 6.44 5.94
C THR A 151 -19.55 5.80 4.56
N TRP A 152 -19.96 4.53 4.52
CA TRP A 152 -20.15 3.78 3.27
C TRP A 152 -21.60 3.85 2.81
N ARG A 153 -21.79 4.08 1.50
CA ARG A 153 -23.08 4.00 0.86
C ARG A 153 -23.41 2.53 0.57
N LEU A 154 -24.41 2.00 1.27
CA LEU A 154 -24.74 0.57 1.25
C LEU A 154 -26.17 0.31 0.74
N PRO A 155 -26.42 -0.80 0.02
CA PRO A 155 -27.76 -1.21 -0.39
C PRO A 155 -28.74 -1.39 0.78
N PRO A 156 -30.06 -1.19 0.58
CA PRO A 156 -31.05 -1.38 1.63
C PRO A 156 -31.03 -2.80 2.21
N GLU A 157 -30.72 -3.80 1.40
CA GLU A 157 -30.58 -5.20 1.81
C GLU A 157 -29.43 -5.38 2.82
N VAL A 158 -28.29 -4.73 2.58
CA VAL A 158 -27.15 -4.74 3.51
C VAL A 158 -27.51 -3.99 4.79
N MET A 159 -28.15 -2.81 4.66
CA MET A 159 -28.60 -2.03 5.82
C MET A 159 -29.60 -2.81 6.68
N ALA A 160 -30.54 -3.54 6.06
CA ALA A 160 -31.50 -4.37 6.76
C ALA A 160 -30.87 -5.60 7.45
N ALA A 161 -29.75 -6.10 6.92
CA ALA A 161 -29.03 -7.24 7.49
C ALA A 161 -28.15 -6.87 8.70
N GLY A 162 -27.94 -5.57 8.97
CA GLY A 162 -27.07 -5.08 10.04
C GLY A 162 -26.08 -4.01 9.62
N GLY A 163 -26.13 -3.57 8.35
CA GLY A 163 -25.31 -2.47 7.83
C GLY A 163 -23.84 -2.83 7.72
N TRP A 164 -22.97 -1.83 7.93
CA TRP A 164 -21.53 -1.94 7.74
C TRP A 164 -20.92 -3.13 8.49
N GLU A 165 -21.31 -3.40 9.73
CA GLU A 165 -20.75 -4.51 10.54
C GLU A 165 -20.87 -5.89 9.87
N THR A 166 -21.85 -6.08 8.98
CA THR A 166 -22.02 -7.33 8.23
C THR A 166 -21.06 -7.49 7.05
N MET A 167 -20.37 -6.40 6.66
CA MET A 167 -19.53 -6.33 5.47
C MET A 167 -18.11 -6.84 5.69
N ARG A 168 -17.69 -7.08 6.95
CA ARG A 168 -16.32 -7.53 7.27
C ARG A 168 -15.85 -8.72 6.43
N PRO A 169 -16.61 -9.83 6.32
CA PRO A 169 -16.18 -10.96 5.49
C PRO A 169 -16.03 -10.61 4.00
N LEU A 170 -16.84 -9.67 3.49
CA LEU A 170 -16.72 -9.23 2.09
C LEU A 170 -15.48 -8.36 1.88
N VAL A 171 -15.20 -7.45 2.81
CA VAL A 171 -14.00 -6.60 2.77
C VAL A 171 -12.74 -7.45 2.85
N GLU A 172 -12.67 -8.38 3.79
CA GLU A 172 -11.56 -9.34 3.91
C GLU A 172 -11.39 -10.14 2.61
N MET A 173 -12.48 -10.72 2.09
CA MET A 173 -12.44 -11.48 0.84
C MET A 173 -12.00 -10.64 -0.36
N ALA A 174 -12.44 -9.38 -0.44
CA ALA A 174 -12.06 -8.46 -1.51
C ALA A 174 -10.56 -8.16 -1.48
N ILE A 175 -10.00 -7.89 -0.30
CA ILE A 175 -8.56 -7.64 -0.12
C ILE A 175 -7.75 -8.89 -0.48
N GLU A 176 -8.14 -10.06 0.02
CA GLU A 176 -7.43 -11.32 -0.29
C GLU A 176 -7.52 -11.70 -1.77
N ALA A 177 -8.63 -11.38 -2.43
CA ALA A 177 -8.73 -11.51 -3.87
C ALA A 177 -7.73 -10.59 -4.58
N MET A 178 -7.62 -9.31 -4.17
CA MET A 178 -6.63 -8.37 -4.71
C MET A 178 -5.20 -8.89 -4.54
N ASP A 179 -4.82 -9.35 -3.36
CA ASP A 179 -3.49 -9.92 -3.09
C ASP A 179 -3.20 -11.11 -4.03
N GLY A 180 -4.20 -11.97 -4.25
CA GLY A 180 -4.12 -13.06 -5.22
C GLY A 180 -3.93 -12.60 -6.68
N ALA A 181 -4.58 -11.51 -7.10
CA ALA A 181 -4.34 -10.91 -8.41
C ALA A 181 -2.95 -10.28 -8.51
N GLN A 182 -2.48 -9.61 -7.46
CA GLN A 182 -1.15 -9.00 -7.40
C GLN A 182 -0.04 -10.04 -7.53
N ILE A 183 -0.19 -11.22 -6.90
CA ILE A 183 0.73 -12.36 -7.14
C ILE A 183 0.74 -12.75 -8.63
N ARG A 184 -0.42 -12.80 -9.28
CA ARG A 184 -0.54 -13.18 -10.70
C ARG A 184 0.02 -12.11 -11.63
N PHE A 185 -0.05 -10.83 -11.28
CA PHE A 185 0.52 -9.73 -12.03
C PHE A 185 2.03 -9.92 -12.27
N PHE A 186 2.77 -10.42 -11.27
CA PHE A 186 4.21 -10.70 -11.40
C PHE A 186 4.55 -12.03 -12.11
N ARG A 187 3.55 -12.86 -12.46
CA ARG A 187 3.77 -14.09 -13.23
C ARG A 187 3.90 -13.82 -14.73
N ARG A 188 4.22 -14.86 -15.51
CA ARG A 188 4.32 -14.79 -16.97
C ARG A 188 3.21 -15.63 -17.63
N PRO A 189 2.43 -15.07 -18.57
CA PRO A 189 2.33 -13.63 -18.89
C PRO A 189 1.70 -12.83 -17.72
N PRO A 190 2.03 -11.53 -17.57
CA PRO A 190 1.39 -10.69 -16.56
C PRO A 190 -0.08 -10.48 -16.91
N ILE A 191 -0.93 -10.38 -15.89
CA ILE A 191 -2.33 -9.95 -16.04
C ILE A 191 -2.45 -8.44 -15.82
N SER A 192 -3.52 -7.82 -16.30
CA SER A 192 -3.92 -6.50 -15.80
C SER A 192 -4.77 -6.67 -14.54
N LEU A 193 -4.44 -5.92 -13.49
CA LEU A 193 -5.18 -5.98 -12.23
C LEU A 193 -6.56 -5.37 -12.39
N THR A 194 -6.67 -4.23 -13.06
CA THR A 194 -7.95 -3.56 -13.33
C THR A 194 -8.88 -4.42 -14.20
N GLU A 195 -8.38 -5.09 -15.24
CA GLU A 195 -9.20 -5.99 -16.06
C GLU A 195 -9.64 -7.26 -15.30
N GLU A 196 -8.78 -7.81 -14.43
CA GLU A 196 -9.13 -8.97 -13.60
C GLU A 196 -10.15 -8.58 -12.53
N TRP A 197 -9.95 -7.45 -11.86
CA TRP A 197 -10.84 -6.94 -10.83
C TRP A 197 -12.25 -6.66 -11.37
N ALA A 198 -12.37 -6.07 -12.56
CA ALA A 198 -13.65 -5.82 -13.20
C ALA A 198 -14.49 -7.12 -13.39
N ARG A 199 -13.84 -8.28 -13.54
CA ARG A 199 -14.53 -9.57 -13.61
C ARG A 199 -14.99 -10.07 -12.25
N TRP A 200 -14.24 -9.78 -11.18
CA TRP A 200 -14.56 -10.21 -9.82
C TRP A 200 -15.54 -9.29 -9.12
N GLU A 201 -15.57 -8.00 -9.48
CA GLU A 201 -16.51 -7.02 -8.94
C GLU A 201 -17.96 -7.48 -9.11
N ALA A 202 -18.30 -8.14 -10.22
CA ALA A 202 -19.64 -8.70 -10.42
C ALA A 202 -19.98 -9.88 -9.48
N VAL A 203 -18.97 -10.59 -8.97
CA VAL A 203 -19.14 -11.68 -8.01
C VAL A 203 -19.22 -11.13 -6.58
N LEU A 204 -18.36 -10.15 -6.26
CA LEU A 204 -18.31 -9.50 -4.95
C LEU A 204 -19.54 -8.60 -4.70
N PHE A 205 -20.04 -7.94 -5.75
CA PHE A 205 -21.14 -6.98 -5.68
C PHE A 205 -22.24 -7.33 -6.70
N PRO A 206 -23.00 -8.41 -6.49
CA PRO A 206 -23.89 -8.95 -7.50
C PRO A 206 -25.09 -8.04 -7.83
N SER A 207 -25.50 -8.08 -9.10
CA SER A 207 -26.76 -7.49 -9.58
C SER A 207 -27.97 -8.30 -9.06
N PRO A 208 -29.12 -7.67 -8.77
CA PRO A 208 -29.40 -6.24 -8.90
C PRO A 208 -29.03 -5.40 -7.67
N VAL A 209 -28.63 -6.03 -6.56
CA VAL A 209 -28.46 -5.39 -5.24
C VAL A 209 -27.49 -4.20 -5.30
N TRP A 210 -26.44 -4.28 -6.11
CA TRP A 210 -25.38 -3.28 -6.18
C TRP A 210 -25.44 -2.37 -7.41
N ASP A 211 -26.44 -2.49 -8.27
CA ASP A 211 -26.44 -1.80 -9.59
C ASP A 211 -26.36 -0.27 -9.44
N ASP A 212 -27.04 0.31 -8.44
CA ASP A 212 -27.02 1.74 -8.14
C ASP A 212 -25.90 2.16 -7.15
N TYR A 213 -25.05 1.22 -6.73
CA TYR A 213 -24.02 1.38 -5.70
C TYR A 213 -22.59 1.22 -6.21
N ARG A 214 -22.41 0.91 -7.50
CA ARG A 214 -21.11 0.77 -8.16
C ARG A 214 -20.50 2.09 -8.58
#